data_AF-A0AA39H095-F1
#
_entry.id   AF-A0AA39H095-F1
#
_cell.length_a   1.000
_cell.length_b   1.000
_cell.length_c   1.000
_cell.angle_alpha   90.00
_cell.angle_beta   90.00
_cell.angle_gamma   90.00
#
_symmetry.space_group_name_H-M   'P 1'
#
loop_
_entity.id
_entity.type
_entity.pdbx_description
1 polymer ?
#
loop_
_entity_poly.entity_id
_entity_poly.type
_entity_poly.pdbx_seq_one_letter_code
_entity_poly.pdbx_strand_id
1 'polypeptide(L)'
;MEGPNACLALDVRQTSDPVITGLNESSSETSSDNESNEEEITVLEEIEKKYLSDADCDRGNTVIMFGTSPCDMASARALELVVLNSMRINASGNLNQLATHLRRVIEVDLSYNRICSWNTIADLLEHLPSVKTFNISRNPLPAEAECNFPLCSKLTALVLNGNCPSMGSLRKLLSRMPALEELHLADNDLRSAGSAHEKASISSNVNVLNVSNCRFDQWEDAMNILQYFPKCVRLIIGNNGFTQVSPARSSGTNSELFASVRSLCLNGCNFQDWEAVESLSVFSALEDLRIRNIPLFEGMADEQRHHLVVGRLPRLKTLNGSVLSHDRREESERFFLRFYQLQQTKPAIYDTLVGIHGHVEQLAEVDLTPKKHALVELTCEETGLKKSLQVKLTLTMQSLKTKAEQLTGISSNSMRVFYIARNFLNGDMPILLNHPQKTLQSLHVSDGDRFEFQSKISVRNTRSSVTKTVK
;
A
#
# COMPACT_ATOMS: atom_id res chain seq x y z
N MET A 1 27.65 -8.17 -6.75
CA MET A 1 26.44 -8.90 -6.33
C MET A 1 26.13 -8.43 -4.92
N GLU A 2 25.44 -7.31 -4.82
CA GLU A 2 25.03 -6.70 -3.55
C GLU A 2 23.63 -7.22 -3.21
N GLY A 3 23.47 -7.80 -2.02
CA GLY A 3 22.19 -8.26 -1.51
C GLY A 3 21.31 -7.09 -1.02
N PRO A 4 20.00 -7.32 -0.81
CA PRO A 4 19.09 -6.26 -0.45
C PRO A 4 19.31 -5.79 1.00
N ASN A 5 19.54 -4.49 1.18
CA ASN A 5 19.46 -3.82 2.47
C ASN A 5 18.02 -3.94 3.00
N ALA A 6 17.84 -4.69 4.08
CA ALA A 6 16.55 -4.84 4.76
C ALA A 6 16.21 -3.53 5.48
N CYS A 7 15.20 -2.82 4.97
CA CYS A 7 14.50 -1.78 5.73
C CYS A 7 13.79 -2.42 6.93
N LEU A 8 14.00 -1.88 8.13
CA LEU A 8 13.18 -2.17 9.30
C LEU A 8 11.72 -1.83 9.00
N ALA A 9 10.88 -2.86 8.87
CA ALA A 9 9.43 -2.74 8.84
C ALA A 9 8.93 -2.59 10.29
N LEU A 10 8.58 -1.38 10.69
CA LEU A 10 7.80 -1.16 11.90
C LEU A 10 6.32 -1.23 11.53
N ASP A 11 5.69 -2.34 11.93
CA ASP A 11 4.25 -2.58 11.83
C ASP A 11 3.47 -1.52 12.64
N VAL A 12 2.71 -0.68 11.94
CA VAL A 12 1.70 0.19 12.56
C VAL A 12 0.45 -0.65 12.78
N ARG A 13 0.32 -1.24 13.97
CA ARG A 13 -0.98 -1.77 14.42
C ARG A 13 -1.82 -0.60 14.93
N GLN A 14 -2.91 -0.33 14.22
CA GLN A 14 -3.99 0.55 14.67
C GLN A 14 -4.65 -0.06 15.91
N THR A 15 -4.59 0.63 17.05
CA THR A 15 -5.48 0.39 18.17
C THR A 15 -6.37 1.61 18.33
N SER A 16 -7.67 1.38 18.18
CA SER A 16 -8.75 2.32 18.44
C SER A 16 -8.90 2.55 19.94
N ASP A 17 -8.71 3.79 20.40
CA ASP A 17 -9.01 4.20 21.78
C ASP A 17 -10.51 4.46 21.97
N PRO A 18 -11.09 4.11 23.14
CA PRO A 18 -12.47 4.45 23.46
C PRO A 18 -12.56 5.89 23.99
N VAL A 19 -13.63 6.56 23.58
CA VAL A 19 -14.08 7.88 24.06
C VAL A 19 -14.38 7.81 25.57
N ILE A 20 -13.67 8.59 26.38
CA ILE A 20 -14.03 8.83 27.78
C ILE A 20 -14.75 10.19 27.88
N THR A 21 -16.06 10.11 28.10
CA THR A 21 -16.94 11.23 28.47
C THR A 21 -16.64 11.70 29.89
N GLY A 22 -16.49 13.01 30.06
CA GLY A 22 -16.20 13.63 31.35
C GLY A 22 -17.38 13.61 32.33
N LEU A 23 -17.05 13.47 33.62
CA LEU A 23 -17.86 13.92 34.74
C LEU A 23 -16.92 14.55 35.79
N ASN A 24 -17.22 15.81 36.12
CA ASN A 24 -16.67 16.55 37.25
C ASN A 24 -17.17 15.95 38.55
N GLU A 25 -16.28 15.60 39.48
CA GLU A 25 -16.56 15.75 40.91
C GLU A 25 -15.30 16.24 41.64
N SER A 26 -15.51 17.32 42.39
CA SER A 26 -14.55 17.99 43.25
C SER A 26 -14.48 17.30 44.61
N SER A 27 -13.31 16.88 45.05
CA SER A 27 -13.00 16.73 46.47
C SER A 27 -11.53 17.03 46.74
N SER A 28 -11.35 17.99 47.64
CA SER A 28 -10.10 18.45 48.22
C SER A 28 -9.60 17.45 49.26
N GLU A 29 -8.43 16.85 49.05
CA GLU A 29 -7.63 16.28 50.14
C GLU A 29 -6.14 16.61 49.95
N THR A 30 -5.59 17.17 51.01
CA THR A 30 -4.22 17.64 51.19
C THR A 30 -3.24 16.49 51.37
N SER A 31 -2.12 16.58 50.63
CA SER A 31 -0.75 16.15 50.96
C SER A 31 -0.55 15.10 52.06
N SER A 32 -0.08 13.92 51.67
CA SER A 32 0.95 13.21 52.40
C SER A 32 1.89 12.51 51.43
N ASP A 33 3.18 12.70 51.69
CA ASP A 33 4.31 12.21 50.92
C ASP A 33 4.24 10.68 50.76
N ASN A 34 4.16 10.22 49.51
CA ASN A 34 4.52 8.88 49.11
C ASN A 34 5.41 9.02 47.88
N GLU A 35 6.70 9.30 48.10
CA GLU A 35 7.72 8.90 47.14
C GLU A 35 7.60 7.39 46.97
N SER A 36 6.96 6.98 45.87
CA SER A 36 6.99 5.61 45.42
C SER A 36 8.45 5.26 45.16
N ASN A 37 9.07 4.47 46.05
CA ASN A 37 10.29 3.73 45.77
C ASN A 37 9.99 2.79 44.59
N GLU A 38 10.06 3.30 43.37
CA GLU A 38 10.07 2.46 42.18
C GLU A 38 11.31 1.57 42.27
N GLU A 39 11.09 0.26 42.18
CA GLU A 39 12.16 -0.73 42.14
C GLU A 39 13.16 -0.35 41.02
N GLU A 40 14.45 -0.28 41.36
CA GLU A 40 15.49 -0.06 40.37
C GLU A 40 15.57 -1.32 39.50
N ILE A 41 15.37 -1.15 38.20
CA ILE A 41 15.48 -2.21 37.21
C ILE A 41 16.55 -1.77 36.22
N THR A 42 17.64 -2.52 36.19
CA THR A 42 18.83 -2.12 35.44
C THR A 42 18.92 -2.80 34.08
N VAL A 43 19.62 -2.14 33.14
CA VAL A 43 19.99 -2.78 31.86
C VAL A 43 20.79 -4.06 32.12
N LEU A 44 21.73 -4.05 33.08
CA LEU A 44 22.55 -5.20 33.40
C LEU A 44 21.71 -6.42 33.82
N GLU A 45 20.82 -6.24 34.80
CA GLU A 45 19.98 -7.32 35.32
C GLU A 45 19.10 -7.94 34.23
N GLU A 46 18.50 -7.12 33.36
CA GLU A 46 17.67 -7.63 32.28
C GLU A 46 18.49 -8.27 31.14
N ILE A 47 19.74 -7.84 30.92
CA ILE A 47 20.66 -8.59 30.03
C ILE A 47 20.97 -9.96 30.62
N GLU A 48 21.39 -10.00 31.88
CA GLU A 48 21.76 -11.24 32.55
C GLU A 48 20.59 -12.22 32.56
N LYS A 49 19.40 -11.73 32.90
CA LYS A 49 18.17 -12.52 32.91
C LYS A 49 17.76 -13.01 31.52
N LYS A 50 17.76 -12.14 30.50
CA LYS A 50 17.24 -12.49 29.17
C LYS A 50 18.21 -13.29 28.31
N TYR A 51 19.50 -13.06 28.46
CA TYR A 51 20.53 -13.60 27.58
C TYR A 51 21.50 -14.53 28.27
N LEU A 52 21.68 -14.44 29.59
CA LEU A 52 22.73 -15.17 30.32
C LEU A 52 22.19 -16.12 31.39
N SER A 53 20.87 -16.19 31.61
CA SER A 53 20.29 -17.10 32.58
C SER A 53 20.00 -18.46 31.93
N ASP A 54 20.59 -19.51 32.51
CA ASP A 54 20.37 -20.89 32.09
C ASP A 54 19.00 -21.44 32.57
N ALA A 55 18.22 -20.67 33.33
CA ALA A 55 16.99 -21.14 33.97
C ALA A 55 15.85 -21.47 33.00
N ASP A 56 15.92 -21.04 31.73
CA ASP A 56 14.92 -21.33 30.70
C ASP A 56 15.19 -22.61 29.89
N CYS A 57 16.29 -23.35 30.16
CA CYS A 57 16.53 -24.62 29.48
C CYS A 57 15.70 -25.80 30.01
N ASP A 58 14.91 -25.59 31.08
CA ASP A 58 14.14 -26.65 31.76
C ASP A 58 12.61 -26.54 31.62
N ARG A 59 12.10 -25.78 30.64
CA ARG A 59 10.70 -25.90 30.21
C ARG A 59 10.55 -26.99 29.15
N GLY A 60 10.63 -28.23 29.62
CA GLY A 60 10.04 -29.37 28.90
C GLY A 60 8.58 -29.07 28.55
N ASN A 61 8.22 -29.29 27.28
CA ASN A 61 6.88 -29.20 26.68
C ASN A 61 6.34 -27.80 26.32
N THR A 62 7.07 -27.04 25.52
CA THR A 62 6.42 -26.18 24.51
C THR A 62 7.02 -26.49 23.16
N VAL A 63 6.18 -26.94 22.21
CA VAL A 63 6.58 -27.15 20.82
C VAL A 63 6.97 -25.79 20.24
N ILE A 64 8.27 -25.50 20.20
CA ILE A 64 8.81 -24.35 19.48
C ILE A 64 8.85 -24.74 18.00
N MET A 65 7.79 -24.40 17.26
CA MET A 65 7.83 -24.42 15.81
C MET A 65 8.51 -23.11 15.35
N PHE A 66 9.81 -23.21 15.06
CA PHE A 66 10.70 -22.16 14.52
C PHE A 66 11.08 -21.01 15.48
N GLY A 67 12.08 -21.23 16.33
CA GLY A 67 12.82 -20.17 17.02
C GLY A 67 13.89 -20.73 17.96
N THR A 68 15.16 -20.35 17.80
CA THR A 68 16.19 -20.58 18.82
C THR A 68 15.90 -19.69 20.03
N SER A 69 16.08 -20.19 21.26
CA SER A 69 15.90 -19.37 22.46
C SER A 69 16.88 -18.17 22.44
N PRO A 70 16.53 -16.99 22.98
CA PRO A 70 17.49 -15.89 23.17
C PRO A 70 18.78 -16.33 23.87
N CYS A 71 18.70 -17.29 24.80
CA CYS A 71 19.87 -17.90 25.44
C CYS A 71 20.72 -18.73 24.46
N ASP A 72 20.11 -19.44 23.51
CA ASP A 72 20.84 -20.17 22.46
C ASP A 72 21.56 -19.20 21.50
N MET A 73 21.01 -18.02 21.26
CA MET A 73 21.66 -16.95 20.49
C MET A 73 22.81 -16.28 21.27
N ALA A 74 22.67 -16.18 22.60
CA ALA A 74 23.70 -15.63 23.48
C ALA A 74 24.87 -16.61 23.75
N SER A 75 24.66 -17.91 23.51
CA SER A 75 25.62 -19.01 23.69
C SER A 75 26.95 -18.88 22.90
N ALA A 76 27.11 -17.86 22.06
CA ALA A 76 28.38 -17.51 21.40
C ALA A 76 29.21 -16.41 22.12
N ARG A 77 28.79 -15.90 23.28
CA ARG A 77 29.45 -14.79 24.04
C ARG A 77 29.61 -13.48 23.24
N ALA A 78 28.92 -13.30 22.13
CA ALA A 78 28.97 -12.10 21.30
C ALA A 78 27.56 -11.64 20.99
N LEU A 79 26.95 -10.89 21.93
CA LEU A 79 25.69 -10.20 21.67
C LEU A 79 25.96 -9.14 20.59
N GLU A 80 25.35 -9.29 19.43
CA GLU A 80 25.35 -8.28 18.36
C GLU A 80 24.05 -7.45 18.37
N LEU A 81 22.97 -8.03 18.88
CA LEU A 81 21.65 -7.41 19.00
C LEU A 81 21.15 -7.55 20.44
N VAL A 82 20.82 -6.43 21.08
CA VAL A 82 20.23 -6.37 22.43
C VAL A 82 18.87 -5.69 22.33
N VAL A 83 17.82 -6.41 22.71
CA VAL A 83 16.43 -5.92 22.66
C VAL A 83 15.86 -6.02 24.06
N LEU A 84 15.71 -4.90 24.74
CA LEU A 84 15.19 -4.80 26.11
C LEU A 84 14.06 -3.78 26.19
N ASN A 85 13.16 -3.82 25.21
CA ASN A 85 12.01 -2.93 25.15
C ASN A 85 10.93 -3.33 26.17
N SER A 86 10.21 -2.34 26.71
CA SER A 86 9.07 -2.57 27.63
C SER A 86 9.41 -3.34 28.91
N MET A 87 10.64 -3.22 29.41
CA MET A 87 11.12 -3.94 30.60
C MET A 87 11.11 -3.10 31.88
N ARG A 88 10.60 -1.86 31.81
CA ARG A 88 10.55 -0.90 32.92
C ARG A 88 11.93 -0.48 33.43
N ILE A 89 12.96 -0.64 32.61
CA ILE A 89 14.34 -0.26 32.94
C ILE A 89 14.40 1.24 33.26
N ASN A 90 15.02 1.61 34.37
CA ASN A 90 15.22 3.00 34.79
C ASN A 90 16.69 3.36 35.05
N ALA A 91 17.58 2.38 35.16
CA ALA A 91 19.01 2.57 35.41
C ALA A 91 19.91 1.69 34.53
N SER A 92 21.20 2.01 34.45
CA SER A 92 22.18 1.23 33.68
C SER A 92 22.68 -0.02 34.42
N GLY A 93 22.72 0.04 35.76
CA GLY A 93 23.40 -0.96 36.59
C GLY A 93 24.92 -0.81 36.57
N ASN A 94 25.65 -1.88 36.92
CA ASN A 94 27.10 -1.85 37.00
C ASN A 94 27.76 -1.77 35.60
N LEU A 95 28.22 -0.57 35.24
CA LEU A 95 28.80 -0.28 33.93
C LEU A 95 30.04 -1.14 33.60
N ASN A 96 30.87 -1.49 34.59
CA ASN A 96 32.07 -2.31 34.34
C ASN A 96 31.72 -3.73 33.89
N GLN A 97 30.67 -4.31 34.49
CA GLN A 97 30.16 -5.63 34.11
C GLN A 97 29.44 -5.55 32.75
N LEU A 98 28.60 -4.52 32.58
CA LEU A 98 27.90 -4.23 31.33
C LEU A 98 28.87 -4.07 30.15
N ALA A 99 30.02 -3.43 30.37
CA ALA A 99 31.10 -3.27 29.40
C ALA A 99 31.69 -4.59 28.89
N THR A 100 31.53 -5.71 29.61
CA THR A 100 31.98 -7.02 29.14
C THR A 100 30.99 -7.64 28.17
N HIS A 101 29.70 -7.38 28.37
CA HIS A 101 28.60 -7.91 27.55
C HIS A 101 28.35 -7.07 26.29
N LEU A 102 28.59 -5.75 26.34
CA LEU A 102 28.17 -4.81 25.29
C LEU A 102 29.22 -4.50 24.21
N ARG A 103 30.47 -4.98 24.31
CA ARG A 103 31.58 -4.55 23.40
C ARG A 103 31.32 -4.79 21.91
N ARG A 104 30.59 -5.86 21.60
CA ARG A 104 30.31 -6.33 20.24
C ARG A 104 28.91 -5.99 19.77
N VAL A 105 28.11 -5.34 20.61
CA VAL A 105 26.73 -5.01 20.29
C VAL A 105 26.71 -3.94 19.19
N ILE A 106 25.95 -4.25 18.15
CA ILE A 106 25.76 -3.45 16.94
C ILE A 106 24.42 -2.71 17.04
N GLU A 107 23.40 -3.35 17.60
CA GLU A 107 22.05 -2.80 17.70
C GLU A 107 21.51 -2.94 19.12
N VAL A 108 20.97 -1.84 19.63
CA VAL A 108 20.35 -1.79 20.96
C VAL A 108 18.97 -1.15 20.87
N ASP A 109 17.97 -1.85 21.39
CA ASP A 109 16.61 -1.34 21.58
C ASP A 109 16.26 -1.30 23.07
N LEU A 110 16.15 -0.08 23.60
CA LEU A 110 15.71 0.24 24.96
C LEU A 110 14.38 1.02 24.95
N SER A 111 13.57 0.88 23.90
CA SER A 111 12.32 1.61 23.78
C SER A 111 11.27 1.23 24.83
N TYR A 112 10.35 2.14 25.13
CA TYR A 112 9.25 1.92 26.10
C TYR A 112 9.73 1.54 27.51
N ASN A 113 10.84 2.15 27.95
CA ASN A 113 11.36 2.00 29.31
C ASN A 113 11.11 3.26 30.14
N ARG A 114 11.67 3.32 31.35
CA ARG A 114 11.50 4.40 32.33
C ARG A 114 12.79 5.20 32.54
N ILE A 115 13.68 5.23 31.55
CA ILE A 115 14.94 5.96 31.66
C ILE A 115 14.63 7.47 31.63
N CYS A 116 14.84 8.14 32.77
CA CYS A 116 14.52 9.55 32.97
C CYS A 116 15.75 10.48 32.98
N SER A 117 16.94 9.95 32.65
CA SER A 117 18.21 10.69 32.74
C SER A 117 19.07 10.52 31.49
N TRP A 118 19.48 11.64 30.90
CA TRP A 118 20.47 11.65 29.81
C TRP A 118 21.86 11.18 30.26
N ASN A 119 22.19 11.23 31.55
CA ASN A 119 23.44 10.67 32.06
C ASN A 119 23.44 9.15 31.88
N THR A 120 22.35 8.47 32.23
CA THR A 120 22.20 7.02 32.00
C THR A 120 22.39 6.67 30.52
N ILE A 121 21.86 7.49 29.61
CA ILE A 121 22.06 7.29 28.16
C ILE A 121 23.52 7.50 27.75
N ALA A 122 24.19 8.54 28.27
CA ALA A 122 25.60 8.80 28.00
C ALA A 122 26.50 7.67 28.51
N ASP A 123 26.25 7.19 29.73
CA ASP A 123 26.98 6.08 30.36
C ASP A 123 26.83 4.79 29.54
N LEU A 124 25.63 4.49 29.05
CA LEU A 124 25.39 3.33 28.17
C LEU A 124 26.14 3.46 26.85
N LEU A 125 26.08 4.63 26.20
CA LEU A 125 26.77 4.90 24.94
C LEU A 125 28.29 4.80 25.08
N GLU A 126 28.86 5.14 26.23
CA GLU A 126 30.30 5.03 26.50
C GLU A 126 30.77 3.56 26.47
N HIS A 127 29.90 2.65 26.88
CA HIS A 127 30.17 1.22 26.94
C HIS A 127 29.70 0.44 25.71
N LEU A 128 29.26 1.15 24.66
CA LEU A 128 28.79 0.62 23.38
C LEU A 128 29.70 1.04 22.20
N PRO A 129 30.98 0.63 22.15
CA PRO A 129 31.95 1.14 21.17
C PRO A 129 31.72 0.66 19.72
N SER A 130 30.83 -0.29 19.51
CA SER A 130 30.53 -0.89 18.19
C SER A 130 29.11 -0.61 17.69
N VAL A 131 28.30 0.14 18.47
CA VAL A 131 26.89 0.37 18.16
C VAL A 131 26.73 1.18 16.88
N LYS A 132 25.82 0.72 16.02
CA LYS A 132 25.40 1.35 14.78
C LYS A 132 23.96 1.84 14.88
N THR A 133 23.09 1.10 15.57
CA THR A 133 21.67 1.43 15.74
C THR A 133 21.34 1.53 17.22
N PHE A 134 20.80 2.66 17.64
CA PHE A 134 20.40 2.90 19.02
C PHE A 134 18.97 3.44 19.08
N ASN A 135 18.07 2.64 19.66
CA ASN A 135 16.68 3.01 19.84
C ASN A 135 16.38 3.21 21.33
N ILE A 136 15.99 4.43 21.68
CA ILE A 136 15.61 4.81 23.05
C ILE A 136 14.22 5.45 23.09
N SER A 137 13.38 5.17 22.08
CA SER A 137 12.05 5.76 21.94
C SER A 137 11.18 5.57 23.19
N ARG A 138 10.28 6.52 23.47
CA ARG A 138 9.27 6.43 24.53
C ARG A 138 9.87 6.19 25.92
N ASN A 139 10.97 6.88 26.22
CA ASN A 139 11.51 7.00 27.57
C ASN A 139 11.20 8.42 28.11
N PRO A 140 10.94 8.58 29.43
CA PRO A 140 10.58 9.87 30.04
C PRO A 140 11.81 10.77 30.22
N LEU A 141 12.59 10.98 29.15
CA LEU A 141 13.77 11.84 29.15
C LEU A 141 13.36 13.32 29.23
N PRO A 142 14.08 14.16 30.00
CA PRO A 142 13.83 15.59 30.02
C PRO A 142 14.21 16.23 28.68
N ALA A 143 13.56 17.34 28.32
CA ALA A 143 13.84 18.02 27.06
C ALA A 143 15.30 18.53 26.97
N GLU A 144 15.88 18.96 28.09
CA GLU A 144 17.25 19.47 28.19
C GLU A 144 18.25 18.37 28.58
N ALA A 145 19.33 18.25 27.81
CA ALA A 145 20.42 17.31 28.04
C ALA A 145 21.59 17.99 28.76
N GLU A 146 21.58 17.91 30.08
CA GLU A 146 22.59 18.54 30.95
C GLU A 146 23.93 17.77 31.00
N CYS A 147 24.03 16.60 30.37
CA CYS A 147 25.22 15.74 30.38
C CYS A 147 26.12 15.92 29.14
N ASN A 148 27.36 15.43 29.20
CA ASN A 148 28.24 15.35 28.04
C ASN A 148 28.14 13.95 27.42
N PHE A 149 27.91 13.88 26.09
CA PHE A 149 27.83 12.60 25.39
C PHE A 149 29.21 12.11 24.92
N PRO A 150 29.48 10.79 24.99
CA PRO A 150 30.70 10.20 24.43
C PRO A 150 30.71 10.31 22.91
N LEU A 151 31.88 10.18 22.30
CA LEU A 151 32.01 10.20 20.83
C LEU A 151 31.56 8.85 20.25
N CYS A 152 30.41 8.83 19.58
CA CYS A 152 29.86 7.63 18.95
C CYS A 152 30.18 7.62 17.45
N SER A 153 31.43 7.32 17.11
CA SER A 153 31.94 7.40 15.72
C SER A 153 31.35 6.39 14.74
N LYS A 154 30.71 5.32 15.23
CA LYS A 154 30.12 4.25 14.41
C LYS A 154 28.59 4.27 14.38
N LEU A 155 27.95 5.13 15.17
CA LEU A 155 26.50 5.19 15.23
C LEU A 155 25.95 5.81 13.94
N THR A 156 25.17 5.04 13.19
CA THR A 156 24.59 5.41 11.89
C THR A 156 23.09 5.66 11.97
N ALA A 157 22.39 5.06 12.93
CA ALA A 157 20.96 5.22 13.13
C ALA A 157 20.58 5.48 14.60
N LEU A 158 19.78 6.53 14.83
CA LEU A 158 19.31 6.92 16.15
C LEU A 158 17.79 7.12 16.15
N VAL A 159 17.11 6.47 17.09
CA VAL A 159 15.65 6.52 17.23
C VAL A 159 15.27 7.14 18.57
N LEU A 160 14.64 8.32 18.50
CA LEU A 160 14.24 9.20 19.61
C LEU A 160 12.73 9.49 19.57
N ASN A 161 11.93 8.53 19.12
CA ASN A 161 10.50 8.77 18.96
C ASN A 161 9.82 8.96 20.33
N GLY A 162 8.99 9.98 20.49
CA GLY A 162 8.26 10.25 21.72
C GLY A 162 9.12 10.55 22.96
N ASN A 163 10.32 11.11 22.78
CA ASN A 163 11.22 11.57 23.85
C ASN A 163 11.28 13.11 24.00
N CYS A 164 10.74 13.86 23.03
CA CYS A 164 10.68 15.33 22.95
C CYS A 164 11.96 16.11 23.35
N PRO A 165 13.14 15.82 22.77
CA PRO A 165 14.35 16.60 23.07
C PRO A 165 14.26 18.03 22.53
N SER A 166 14.81 19.00 23.26
CA SER A 166 15.00 20.36 22.75
C SER A 166 15.98 20.38 21.58
N MET A 167 15.93 21.41 20.74
CA MET A 167 16.89 21.55 19.63
C MET A 167 18.33 21.74 20.13
N GLY A 168 18.51 22.37 21.30
CA GLY A 168 19.81 22.48 21.96
C GLY A 168 20.37 21.12 22.37
N SER A 169 19.55 20.27 22.99
CA SER A 169 19.90 18.89 23.33
C SER A 169 20.22 18.05 22.11
N LEU A 170 19.39 18.14 21.07
CA LEU A 170 19.60 17.44 19.81
C LEU A 170 20.92 17.87 19.16
N ARG A 171 21.23 19.18 19.16
CA ARG A 171 22.52 19.70 18.68
C ARG A 171 23.69 19.13 19.48
N LYS A 172 23.61 19.13 20.81
CA LYS A 172 24.65 18.58 21.69
C LYS A 172 24.89 17.10 21.42
N LEU A 173 23.82 16.32 21.32
CA LEU A 173 23.87 14.88 21.03
C LEU A 173 24.47 14.58 19.66
N LEU A 174 23.92 15.19 18.60
CA LEU A 174 24.34 14.92 17.22
C LEU A 174 25.76 15.42 16.91
N SER A 175 26.25 16.43 17.61
CA SER A 175 27.67 16.86 17.50
C SER A 175 28.68 15.77 17.86
N ARG A 176 28.24 14.74 18.60
CA ARG A 176 29.06 13.61 19.06
C ARG A 176 28.84 12.34 18.23
N MET A 177 28.04 12.41 17.17
CA MET A 177 27.67 11.29 16.31
C MET A 177 27.99 11.63 14.84
N PRO A 178 29.29 11.74 14.47
CA PRO A 178 29.69 12.25 13.16
C PRO A 178 29.29 11.35 11.99
N ALA A 179 29.03 10.06 12.21
CA ALA A 179 28.62 9.11 11.17
C ALA A 179 27.10 8.89 11.10
N LEU A 180 26.29 9.70 11.79
CA LEU A 180 24.85 9.50 11.83
C LEU A 180 24.19 9.84 10.48
N GLU A 181 23.48 8.88 9.92
CA GLU A 181 22.78 8.97 8.63
C GLU A 181 21.26 8.93 8.80
N GLU A 182 20.75 8.14 9.75
CA GLU A 182 19.32 7.97 10.00
C GLU A 182 18.91 8.52 11.36
N LEU A 183 17.91 9.40 11.36
CA LEU A 183 17.37 10.02 12.56
C LEU A 183 15.84 9.93 12.58
N HIS A 184 15.31 9.39 13.68
CA HIS A 184 13.88 9.25 13.90
C HIS A 184 13.45 10.05 15.12
N LEU A 185 12.52 10.98 14.89
CA LEU A 185 11.96 11.93 15.85
C LEU A 185 10.43 11.88 15.84
N ALA A 186 9.83 10.78 15.38
CA ALA A 186 8.38 10.66 15.29
C ALA A 186 7.71 10.75 16.67
N ASP A 187 6.43 11.09 16.72
CA ASP A 187 5.64 11.21 17.96
C ASP A 187 6.17 12.25 18.97
N ASN A 188 6.98 13.21 18.53
CA ASN A 188 7.43 14.33 19.36
C ASN A 188 6.64 15.60 19.01
N ASP A 189 6.17 16.37 20.00
CA ASP A 189 5.53 17.67 19.70
C ASP A 189 6.60 18.70 19.30
N LEU A 190 6.80 18.89 17.99
CA LEU A 190 7.84 19.74 17.43
C LEU A 190 7.29 21.06 16.85
N ARG A 191 6.02 21.40 17.09
CA ARG A 191 5.36 22.61 16.55
C ARG A 191 6.14 23.90 16.82
N SER A 192 6.64 24.03 18.04
CA SER A 192 7.40 25.21 18.50
C SER A 192 8.90 24.95 18.59
N ALA A 193 9.35 23.77 18.14
CA ALA A 193 10.76 23.43 18.15
C ALA A 193 11.47 24.16 17.00
N GLY A 194 12.46 24.97 17.35
CA GLY A 194 13.20 25.82 16.42
C GLY A 194 12.70 27.26 16.42
N SER A 195 13.59 28.18 16.75
CA SER A 195 13.37 29.61 16.53
C SER A 195 13.83 29.98 15.13
N ALA A 196 13.05 30.79 14.40
CA ALA A 196 13.42 31.34 13.09
C ALA A 196 14.78 32.10 13.08
N HIS A 197 15.31 32.40 14.27
CA HIS A 197 16.57 33.13 14.47
C HIS A 197 17.82 32.23 14.46
N GLU A 198 17.72 30.93 14.77
CA GLU A 198 18.87 30.04 14.84
C GLU A 198 18.96 29.15 13.59
N LYS A 199 19.70 29.62 12.57
CA LYS A 199 19.77 28.99 11.24
C LYS A 199 20.90 27.97 11.07
N ALA A 200 21.65 27.69 12.13
CA ALA A 200 22.82 26.81 12.03
C ALA A 200 22.37 25.35 11.94
N SER A 201 22.73 24.68 10.83
CA SER A 201 22.48 23.25 10.63
C SER A 201 22.92 22.42 11.83
N ILE A 202 22.11 21.44 12.24
CA ILE A 202 22.49 20.52 13.33
C ILE A 202 23.35 19.39 12.78
N SER A 203 22.96 18.80 11.65
CA SER A 203 23.72 17.74 11.00
C SER A 203 23.65 17.88 9.48
N SER A 204 24.79 17.72 8.84
CA SER A 204 24.90 17.64 7.38
C SER A 204 25.03 16.21 6.86
N ASN A 205 25.05 15.20 7.74
CA ASN A 205 25.24 13.80 7.36
C ASN A 205 23.94 13.00 7.38
N VAL A 206 22.93 13.47 8.13
CA VAL A 206 21.61 12.83 8.18
C VAL A 206 20.96 12.91 6.80
N ASN A 207 20.81 11.74 6.17
CA ASN A 207 20.21 11.55 4.86
C ASN A 207 18.79 10.96 4.96
N VAL A 208 18.41 10.43 6.12
CA VAL A 208 17.09 9.87 6.43
C VAL A 208 16.55 10.56 7.67
N LEU A 209 15.41 11.22 7.52
CA LEU A 209 14.74 11.90 8.63
C LEU A 209 13.29 11.45 8.74
N ASN A 210 12.90 10.98 9.92
CA ASN A 210 11.51 10.70 10.25
C ASN A 210 11.00 11.67 11.31
N VAL A 211 10.02 12.49 10.92
CA VAL A 211 9.30 13.47 11.74
C VAL A 211 7.78 13.27 11.58
N SER A 212 7.36 12.01 11.57
CA SER A 212 5.95 11.64 11.50
C SER A 212 5.23 11.93 12.81
N ASN A 213 3.94 12.30 12.74
CA ASN A 213 3.13 12.59 13.93
C ASN A 213 3.80 13.58 14.90
N CYS A 214 4.39 14.64 14.33
CA CYS A 214 5.11 15.67 15.09
C CYS A 214 4.26 16.92 15.36
N ARG A 215 2.93 16.79 15.16
CA ARG A 215 1.93 17.84 15.34
C ARG A 215 2.11 19.04 14.39
N PHE A 216 2.78 18.89 13.24
CA PHE A 216 2.91 20.01 12.31
C PHE A 216 1.54 20.37 11.71
N ASP A 217 0.99 21.51 12.13
CA ASP A 217 -0.32 21.99 11.69
C ASP A 217 -0.18 22.81 10.40
N GLN A 218 0.96 23.48 10.20
CA GLN A 218 1.33 24.20 8.99
C GLN A 218 2.67 23.70 8.43
N TRP A 219 2.93 23.96 7.15
CA TRP A 219 4.20 23.55 6.51
C TRP A 219 5.40 24.31 7.08
N GLU A 220 5.20 25.55 7.51
CA GLU A 220 6.20 26.37 8.17
C GLU A 220 6.72 25.71 9.47
N ASP A 221 5.86 25.00 10.21
CA ASP A 221 6.25 24.27 11.41
C ASP A 221 7.28 23.18 11.07
N ALA A 222 7.02 22.43 9.99
CA ALA A 222 7.95 21.44 9.48
C ALA A 222 9.27 22.08 9.04
N MET A 223 9.21 23.20 8.32
CA MET A 223 10.40 23.90 7.83
C MET A 223 11.32 24.40 8.95
N ASN A 224 10.77 24.77 10.11
CA ASN A 224 11.55 25.15 11.29
C ASN A 224 12.49 24.03 11.77
N ILE A 225 12.13 22.77 11.50
CA ILE A 225 12.93 21.57 11.80
C ILE A 225 13.78 21.15 10.61
N LEU A 226 13.19 21.08 9.41
CA LEU A 226 13.86 20.53 8.23
C LEU A 226 15.10 21.34 7.82
N GLN A 227 15.11 22.65 8.09
CA GLN A 227 16.28 23.51 7.83
C GLN A 227 17.56 23.07 8.55
N TYR A 228 17.45 22.30 9.65
CA TYR A 228 18.61 21.79 10.39
C TYR A 228 19.30 20.60 9.70
N PHE A 229 18.63 19.99 8.71
CA PHE A 229 19.06 18.77 8.00
C PHE A 229 19.04 18.98 6.48
N PRO A 230 19.84 19.93 5.95
CA PRO A 230 19.75 20.38 4.55
C PRO A 230 20.09 19.32 3.50
N LYS A 231 20.78 18.23 3.88
CA LYS A 231 21.16 17.12 2.98
C LYS A 231 20.24 15.90 3.07
N CYS A 232 19.06 16.03 3.67
CA CYS A 232 18.10 14.95 3.77
C CYS A 232 17.67 14.46 2.38
N VAL A 233 17.73 13.15 2.14
CA VAL A 233 17.36 12.49 0.88
C VAL A 233 16.03 11.74 1.01
N ARG A 234 15.80 11.09 2.16
CA ARG A 234 14.56 10.36 2.49
C ARG A 234 13.87 11.04 3.65
N LEU A 235 12.76 11.71 3.36
CA LEU A 235 11.93 12.41 4.34
C LEU A 235 10.65 11.61 4.62
N ILE A 236 10.43 11.27 5.88
CA ILE A 236 9.21 10.63 6.38
C ILE A 236 8.51 11.63 7.30
N ILE A 237 7.38 12.18 6.86
CA ILE A 237 6.66 13.27 7.55
C ILE A 237 5.15 13.00 7.58
N GLY A 238 4.77 11.74 7.66
CA GLY A 238 3.37 11.30 7.68
C GLY A 238 2.63 11.69 8.96
N ASN A 239 1.30 11.55 8.95
CA ASN A 239 0.41 11.79 10.09
C ASN A 239 0.56 13.20 10.70
N ASN A 240 0.71 14.21 9.86
CA ASN A 240 0.77 15.63 10.27
C ASN A 240 -0.42 16.40 9.67
N GLY A 241 -0.74 17.56 10.24
CA GLY A 241 -1.95 18.33 9.96
C GLY A 241 -1.85 19.31 8.79
N PHE A 242 -0.65 19.59 8.26
CA PHE A 242 -0.48 20.49 7.12
C PHE A 242 -1.22 20.00 5.88
N THR A 243 -1.81 20.95 5.15
CA THR A 243 -2.68 20.67 4.00
C THR A 243 -1.99 20.84 2.66
N GLN A 244 -0.87 21.57 2.62
CA GLN A 244 -0.12 21.91 1.41
C GLN A 244 1.37 22.07 1.73
N VAL A 245 2.22 21.97 0.72
CA VAL A 245 3.66 22.23 0.82
C VAL A 245 3.97 23.54 0.12
N SER A 246 4.72 24.42 0.78
CA SER A 246 5.10 25.72 0.20
C SER A 246 6.63 25.89 0.20
N PRO A 247 7.21 26.54 -0.83
CA PRO A 247 8.56 27.03 -0.72
C PRO A 247 8.56 28.16 0.30
N ALA A 248 9.25 27.98 1.42
CA ALA A 248 9.32 29.00 2.46
C ALA A 248 9.96 30.28 1.90
N ARG A 249 9.32 31.43 2.14
CA ARG A 249 9.66 32.76 1.59
C ARG A 249 11.02 33.32 2.04
N SER A 250 11.78 32.59 2.87
CA SER A 250 13.01 33.08 3.48
C SER A 250 14.10 32.00 3.54
N SER A 251 15.32 32.40 3.14
CA SER A 251 16.60 31.66 3.24
C SER A 251 16.95 30.63 2.16
N GLY A 252 18.19 30.73 1.64
CA GLY A 252 18.75 29.85 0.60
C GLY A 252 18.99 28.40 1.03
N THR A 253 18.99 28.10 2.33
CA THR A 253 19.11 26.73 2.88
C THR A 253 17.94 25.83 2.51
N ASN A 254 16.75 26.39 2.31
CA ASN A 254 15.57 25.62 1.90
C ASN A 254 15.70 25.10 0.47
N SER A 255 16.44 25.81 -0.38
CA SER A 255 16.68 25.40 -1.76
C SER A 255 17.48 24.11 -1.84
N GLU A 256 18.38 23.85 -0.88
CA GLU A 256 19.15 22.60 -0.84
C GLU A 256 18.26 21.42 -0.47
N LEU A 257 17.40 21.56 0.55
CA LEU A 257 16.46 20.52 0.97
C LEU A 257 15.50 20.12 -0.17
N PHE A 258 14.90 21.10 -0.84
CA PHE A 258 14.00 20.85 -1.97
C PHE A 258 14.71 20.25 -3.20
N ALA A 259 16.04 20.41 -3.29
CA ALA A 259 16.86 19.78 -4.31
C ALA A 259 17.41 18.39 -3.89
N SER A 260 17.47 18.07 -2.60
CA SER A 260 18.07 16.83 -2.09
C SER A 260 17.06 15.70 -1.88
N VAL A 261 15.82 16.02 -1.47
CA VAL A 261 14.81 15.00 -1.15
C VAL A 261 14.39 14.25 -2.42
N ARG A 262 14.65 12.94 -2.42
CA ARG A 262 14.29 11.98 -3.49
C ARG A 262 13.17 11.03 -3.11
N SER A 263 13.05 10.72 -1.82
CA SER A 263 12.01 9.85 -1.27
C SER A 263 11.20 10.61 -0.24
N LEU A 264 9.88 10.67 -0.44
CA LEU A 264 8.96 11.40 0.44
C LEU A 264 7.81 10.50 0.88
N CYS A 265 7.57 10.42 2.19
CA CYS A 265 6.45 9.70 2.77
C CYS A 265 5.52 10.66 3.51
N LEU A 266 4.31 10.81 3.00
CA LEU A 266 3.23 11.71 3.45
C LEU A 266 1.98 10.94 3.90
N ASN A 267 2.12 9.65 4.23
CA ASN A 267 0.96 8.85 4.61
C ASN A 267 0.22 9.50 5.79
N GLY A 268 -1.11 9.62 5.71
CA GLY A 268 -1.92 10.20 6.78
C GLY A 268 -1.85 11.73 6.91
N CYS A 269 -1.29 12.45 5.92
CA CYS A 269 -1.33 13.92 5.88
C CYS A 269 -2.70 14.43 5.42
N ASN A 270 -2.99 15.71 5.71
CA ASN A 270 -4.31 16.31 5.51
C ASN A 270 -4.49 16.98 4.14
N PHE A 271 -4.08 16.33 3.06
CA PHE A 271 -4.22 16.91 1.71
C PHE A 271 -5.67 16.73 1.24
N GLN A 272 -6.34 17.82 0.87
CA GLN A 272 -7.78 17.83 0.56
C GLN A 272 -8.09 18.09 -0.91
N ASP A 273 -7.11 18.57 -1.68
CA ASP A 273 -7.27 18.93 -3.08
C ASP A 273 -6.04 18.55 -3.92
N TRP A 274 -6.20 18.63 -5.24
CA TRP A 274 -5.13 18.30 -6.18
C TRP A 274 -4.02 19.36 -6.22
N GLU A 275 -4.29 20.60 -5.81
CA GLU A 275 -3.29 21.66 -5.73
C GLU A 275 -2.23 21.32 -4.67
N ALA A 276 -2.65 20.75 -3.53
CA ALA A 276 -1.75 20.22 -2.51
C ALA A 276 -0.83 19.12 -3.05
N VAL A 277 -1.32 18.22 -3.91
CA VAL A 277 -0.49 17.18 -4.55
C VAL A 277 0.48 17.81 -5.56
N GLU A 278 0.01 18.78 -6.34
CA GLU A 278 0.83 19.52 -7.32
C GLU A 278 1.91 20.36 -6.64
N SER A 279 1.67 20.84 -5.41
CA SER A 279 2.65 21.57 -4.60
C SER A 279 3.90 20.73 -4.28
N LEU A 280 3.82 19.40 -4.34
CA LEU A 280 4.98 18.51 -4.16
C LEU A 280 6.04 18.67 -5.26
N SER A 281 5.70 19.33 -6.37
CA SER A 281 6.64 19.69 -7.43
C SER A 281 7.78 20.62 -6.95
N VAL A 282 7.65 21.25 -5.77
CA VAL A 282 8.78 21.97 -5.15
C VAL A 282 9.98 21.05 -4.91
N PHE A 283 9.76 19.76 -4.64
CA PHE A 283 10.82 18.77 -4.51
C PHE A 283 11.33 18.36 -5.89
N SER A 284 12.28 19.13 -6.42
CA SER A 284 12.77 18.95 -7.78
C SER A 284 13.42 17.57 -8.04
N ALA A 285 13.96 16.91 -7.02
CA ALA A 285 14.58 15.59 -7.13
C ALA A 285 13.67 14.42 -6.73
N LEU A 286 12.37 14.66 -6.49
CA LEU A 286 11.43 13.64 -6.00
C LEU A 286 11.24 12.50 -7.02
N GLU A 287 11.54 11.28 -6.59
CA GLU A 287 11.47 10.05 -7.39
C GLU A 287 10.62 8.96 -6.73
N ASP A 288 10.55 8.89 -5.40
CA ASP A 288 9.69 7.94 -4.65
C ASP A 288 8.71 8.71 -3.75
N LEU A 289 7.42 8.44 -3.92
CA LEU A 289 6.34 9.04 -3.14
C LEU A 289 5.49 7.97 -2.49
N ARG A 290 5.30 8.08 -1.17
CA ARG A 290 4.29 7.33 -0.42
C ARG A 290 3.23 8.30 0.08
N ILE A 291 2.02 8.15 -0.41
CA ILE A 291 0.89 9.03 -0.16
C ILE A 291 -0.39 8.19 -0.05
N ARG A 292 -0.58 7.60 1.14
CA ARG A 292 -1.77 6.80 1.51
C ARG A 292 -2.56 7.49 2.61
N ASN A 293 -3.82 7.09 2.77
CA ASN A 293 -4.70 7.56 3.84
C ASN A 293 -4.80 9.10 3.84
N ILE A 294 -5.09 9.66 2.67
CA ILE A 294 -5.23 11.10 2.46
C ILE A 294 -6.72 11.41 2.22
N PRO A 295 -7.30 12.46 2.83
CA PRO A 295 -8.70 12.83 2.66
C PRO A 295 -9.13 13.03 1.20
N LEU A 296 -8.29 13.66 0.36
CA LEU A 296 -8.51 13.80 -1.09
C LEU A 296 -8.88 12.48 -1.78
N PHE A 297 -8.35 11.35 -1.28
CA PHE A 297 -8.48 10.05 -1.92
C PHE A 297 -9.70 9.24 -1.48
N GLU A 298 -10.46 9.74 -0.50
CA GLU A 298 -11.65 9.05 -0.01
C GLU A 298 -12.72 8.93 -1.12
N GLY A 299 -13.23 7.71 -1.29
CA GLY A 299 -14.23 7.41 -2.33
C GLY A 299 -13.68 7.24 -3.75
N MET A 300 -12.37 7.41 -3.98
CA MET A 300 -11.76 7.16 -5.29
C MET A 300 -11.28 5.71 -5.43
N ALA A 301 -11.45 5.13 -6.61
CA ALA A 301 -10.87 3.84 -6.95
C ALA A 301 -9.33 3.91 -6.94
N ASP A 302 -8.67 2.85 -6.47
CA ASP A 302 -7.21 2.80 -6.34
C ASP A 302 -6.47 3.07 -7.65
N GLU A 303 -6.98 2.53 -8.76
CA GLU A 303 -6.43 2.68 -10.10
C GLU A 303 -6.56 4.13 -10.60
N GLN A 304 -7.76 4.72 -10.47
CA GLN A 304 -8.01 6.11 -10.80
C GLN A 304 -7.07 7.03 -10.00
N ARG A 305 -6.99 6.85 -8.68
CA ARG A 305 -6.07 7.61 -7.81
C ARG A 305 -4.63 7.49 -8.28
N HIS A 306 -4.18 6.27 -8.59
CA HIS A 306 -2.82 6.02 -9.06
C HIS A 306 -2.52 6.85 -10.31
N HIS A 307 -3.35 6.74 -11.35
CA HIS A 307 -3.15 7.47 -12.60
C HIS A 307 -3.21 8.99 -12.42
N LEU A 308 -4.13 9.48 -11.58
CA LEU A 308 -4.29 10.91 -11.30
C LEU A 308 -3.11 11.53 -10.55
N VAL A 309 -2.41 10.76 -9.71
CA VAL A 309 -1.17 11.19 -9.05
C VAL A 309 0.00 11.12 -10.03
N VAL A 310 0.14 10.02 -10.78
CA VAL A 310 1.26 9.81 -11.72
C VAL A 310 1.30 10.87 -12.81
N GLY A 311 0.13 11.24 -13.37
CA GLY A 311 0.03 12.27 -14.40
C GLY A 311 0.42 13.69 -13.93
N ARG A 312 0.39 13.96 -12.62
CA ARG A 312 0.80 15.25 -12.04
C ARG A 312 2.28 15.37 -11.76
N LEU A 313 2.94 14.25 -11.49
CA LEU A 313 4.30 14.19 -11.00
C LEU A 313 5.19 13.49 -12.05
N PRO A 314 5.70 14.24 -13.05
CA PRO A 314 6.39 13.65 -14.21
C PRO A 314 7.72 12.97 -13.86
N ARG A 315 8.38 13.39 -12.77
CA ARG A 315 9.68 12.83 -12.34
C ARG A 315 9.55 11.58 -11.48
N LEU A 316 8.33 11.22 -11.08
CA LEU A 316 8.10 10.13 -10.15
C LEU A 316 8.48 8.77 -10.78
N LYS A 317 9.27 7.97 -10.08
CA LYS A 317 9.67 6.62 -10.50
C LYS A 317 8.96 5.54 -9.70
N THR A 318 8.58 5.83 -8.46
CA THR A 318 7.88 4.90 -7.58
C THR A 318 6.74 5.62 -6.88
N LEU A 319 5.55 5.02 -6.90
CA LEU A 319 4.38 5.50 -6.17
C LEU A 319 3.88 4.40 -5.25
N ASN A 320 3.86 4.67 -3.95
CA ASN A 320 3.37 3.74 -2.93
C ASN A 320 4.08 2.36 -2.98
N GLY A 321 5.37 2.34 -3.36
CA GLY A 321 6.16 1.11 -3.51
C GLY A 321 6.00 0.39 -4.86
N SER A 322 5.08 0.85 -5.71
CA SER A 322 4.94 0.36 -7.08
C SER A 322 5.87 1.13 -8.02
N VAL A 323 6.78 0.41 -8.68
CA VAL A 323 7.67 0.98 -9.70
C VAL A 323 6.87 1.35 -10.95
N LEU A 324 7.10 2.56 -11.46
CA LEU A 324 6.52 3.11 -12.66
C LEU A 324 7.46 2.84 -13.83
N SER A 325 7.25 1.72 -14.54
CA SER A 325 7.89 1.50 -15.83
C SER A 325 7.41 2.52 -16.85
N HIS A 326 8.15 2.66 -17.96
CA HIS A 326 7.76 3.53 -19.08
C HIS A 326 6.32 3.27 -19.52
N ASP A 327 5.96 2.02 -19.79
CA ASP A 327 4.62 1.64 -20.26
C ASP A 327 3.52 1.98 -19.25
N ARG A 328 3.76 1.74 -17.95
CA ARG A 328 2.80 2.07 -16.89
C ARG A 328 2.61 3.57 -16.71
N ARG A 329 3.70 4.34 -16.87
CA ARG A 329 3.65 5.79 -16.86
C ARG A 329 2.85 6.31 -18.05
N GLU A 330 3.13 5.80 -19.24
CA GLU A 330 2.43 6.14 -20.47
C GLU A 330 0.93 5.82 -20.38
N GLU A 331 0.57 4.65 -19.87
CA GLU A 331 -0.81 4.26 -19.57
C GLU A 331 -1.49 5.25 -18.61
N SER A 332 -0.80 5.60 -17.52
CA SER A 332 -1.29 6.54 -16.52
C SER A 332 -1.51 7.95 -17.07
N GLU A 333 -0.57 8.44 -17.88
CA GLU A 333 -0.66 9.75 -18.51
C GLU A 333 -1.77 9.80 -19.57
N ARG A 334 -2.01 8.71 -20.31
CA ARG A 334 -3.16 8.62 -21.22
C ARG A 334 -4.50 8.55 -20.49
N PHE A 335 -4.57 7.79 -19.39
CA PHE A 335 -5.74 7.78 -18.52
C PHE A 335 -6.03 9.20 -18.00
N PHE A 336 -4.99 9.88 -17.52
CA PHE A 336 -5.07 11.26 -17.04
C PHE A 336 -5.63 12.21 -18.09
N LEU A 337 -5.15 12.13 -19.33
CA LEU A 337 -5.65 12.94 -20.44
C LEU A 337 -7.13 12.67 -20.71
N ARG A 338 -7.54 11.40 -20.82
CA ARG A 338 -8.95 11.01 -21.02
C ARG A 338 -9.85 11.50 -19.89
N PHE A 339 -9.37 11.41 -18.65
CA PHE A 339 -10.10 11.87 -17.47
C PHE A 339 -10.37 13.37 -17.53
N TYR A 340 -9.34 14.19 -17.79
CA TYR A 340 -9.47 15.65 -17.82
C TYR A 340 -10.08 16.21 -19.09
N GLN A 341 -10.23 15.43 -20.17
CA GLN A 341 -10.99 15.85 -21.35
C GLN A 341 -12.46 16.15 -21.02
N LEU A 342 -13.04 15.41 -20.08
CA LEU A 342 -14.43 15.55 -19.68
C LEU A 342 -14.63 16.61 -18.58
N GLN A 343 -13.54 17.15 -18.02
CA GLN A 343 -13.58 18.12 -16.92
C GLN A 343 -13.49 19.55 -17.43
N GLN A 344 -14.15 20.48 -16.74
CA GLN A 344 -14.09 21.91 -17.07
C GLN A 344 -12.71 22.50 -16.76
N THR A 345 -12.17 22.19 -15.58
CA THR A 345 -10.87 22.65 -15.13
C THR A 345 -9.81 21.61 -15.41
N LYS A 346 -8.72 22.04 -16.06
CA LYS A 346 -7.58 21.18 -16.39
C LYS A 346 -6.35 21.64 -15.60
N PRO A 347 -5.57 20.71 -15.05
CA PRO A 347 -4.33 21.04 -14.34
C PRO A 347 -3.27 21.54 -15.33
N ALA A 348 -2.32 22.36 -14.86
CA ALA A 348 -1.31 22.99 -15.72
C ALA A 348 -0.45 21.98 -16.53
N ILE A 349 -0.25 20.77 -15.98
CA ILE A 349 0.49 19.70 -16.65
C ILE A 349 -0.24 19.13 -17.89
N TYR A 350 -1.55 19.37 -18.03
CA TYR A 350 -2.38 18.78 -19.08
C TYR A 350 -1.85 19.11 -20.48
N ASP A 351 -1.58 20.38 -20.77
CA ASP A 351 -1.10 20.79 -22.09
C ASP A 351 0.29 20.23 -22.42
N THR A 352 1.12 20.04 -21.39
CA THR A 352 2.43 19.38 -21.52
C THR A 352 2.25 17.91 -21.91
N LEU A 353 1.33 17.20 -21.27
CA LEU A 353 1.02 15.81 -21.60
C LEU A 353 0.39 15.66 -22.99
N VAL A 354 -0.45 16.61 -23.43
CA VAL A 354 -0.96 16.65 -24.82
C VAL A 354 0.19 16.82 -25.81
N GLY A 355 1.19 17.65 -25.50
CA GLY A 355 2.39 17.79 -26.32
C GLY A 355 3.22 16.50 -26.44
N ILE A 356 3.18 15.63 -25.43
CA ILE A 356 3.91 14.35 -25.40
C ILE A 356 3.12 13.24 -26.10
N HIS A 357 1.83 13.08 -25.76
CA HIS A 357 1.01 11.92 -26.18
C HIS A 357 0.06 12.21 -27.34
N GLY A 358 -0.10 13.48 -27.72
CA GLY A 358 -1.12 13.94 -28.64
C GLY A 358 -2.53 13.93 -28.03
N HIS A 359 -3.54 14.06 -28.89
CA HIS A 359 -4.94 13.97 -28.48
C HIS A 359 -5.36 12.51 -28.35
N VAL A 360 -5.69 12.09 -27.13
CA VAL A 360 -6.12 10.72 -26.82
C VAL A 360 -7.63 10.60 -27.00
N GLU A 361 -8.11 9.58 -27.70
CA GLU A 361 -9.56 9.32 -27.85
C GLU A 361 -10.16 8.68 -26.58
N GLN A 362 -11.46 8.92 -26.38
CA GLN A 362 -12.24 8.25 -25.32
C GLN A 362 -12.41 6.77 -25.64
N LEU A 363 -12.31 5.91 -24.63
CA LEU A 363 -12.50 4.48 -24.80
C LEU A 363 -13.99 4.17 -25.00
N ALA A 364 -14.33 3.43 -26.05
CA ALA A 364 -15.67 2.92 -26.24
C ALA A 364 -15.90 1.70 -25.32
N GLU A 365 -17.03 1.67 -24.61
CA GLU A 365 -17.47 0.46 -23.91
C GLU A 365 -17.90 -0.59 -24.93
N VAL A 366 -17.07 -1.62 -25.12
CA VAL A 366 -17.38 -2.76 -25.97
C VAL A 366 -17.63 -3.97 -25.08
N ASP A 367 -18.87 -4.45 -25.04
CA ASP A 367 -19.20 -5.71 -24.37
C ASP A 367 -18.65 -6.89 -25.19
N LEU A 368 -17.52 -7.44 -24.74
CA LEU A 368 -16.87 -8.61 -25.33
C LEU A 368 -17.48 -9.93 -24.81
N THR A 369 -18.54 -9.89 -23.99
CA THR A 369 -19.17 -11.11 -23.47
C THR A 369 -19.71 -11.95 -24.62
N PRO A 370 -19.32 -13.23 -24.76
CA PRO A 370 -19.84 -14.09 -25.82
C PRO A 370 -21.36 -14.19 -25.73
N LYS A 371 -22.06 -13.87 -26.81
CA LYS A 371 -23.52 -13.98 -26.87
C LYS A 371 -23.96 -15.40 -26.51
N LYS A 372 -24.82 -15.55 -25.50
CA LYS A 372 -25.36 -16.86 -25.05
C LYS A 372 -26.69 -17.24 -25.72
N HIS A 373 -27.40 -16.26 -26.26
CA HIS A 373 -28.72 -16.40 -26.86
C HIS A 373 -28.76 -15.66 -28.20
N ALA A 374 -29.62 -16.13 -29.10
CA ALA A 374 -29.99 -15.44 -30.33
C ALA A 374 -31.51 -15.42 -30.50
N LEU A 375 -32.06 -14.34 -31.04
CA LEU A 375 -33.45 -14.27 -31.48
C LEU A 375 -33.56 -14.81 -32.91
N VAL A 376 -34.23 -15.94 -33.11
CA VAL A 376 -34.34 -16.61 -34.42
C VAL A 376 -35.79 -16.75 -34.85
N GLU A 377 -36.03 -16.72 -36.16
CA GLU A 377 -37.36 -16.92 -36.74
C GLU A 377 -37.54 -18.39 -37.17
N LEU A 378 -38.56 -19.06 -36.64
CA LEU A 378 -38.95 -20.40 -37.08
C LEU A 378 -40.11 -20.29 -38.06
N THR A 379 -39.96 -20.89 -39.24
CA THR A 379 -41.02 -20.92 -40.25
C THR A 379 -41.34 -22.32 -40.74
N CYS A 380 -42.60 -22.63 -40.99
CA CYS A 380 -43.03 -23.87 -41.65
C CYS A 380 -44.20 -23.53 -42.57
N GLU A 381 -44.01 -23.67 -43.89
CA GLU A 381 -45.05 -23.35 -44.87
C GLU A 381 -46.25 -24.31 -44.77
N GLU A 382 -45.97 -25.60 -44.53
CA GLU A 382 -46.98 -26.66 -44.45
C GLU A 382 -48.01 -26.44 -43.32
N THR A 383 -47.57 -25.83 -42.21
CA THR A 383 -48.41 -25.58 -41.04
C THR A 383 -48.73 -24.11 -40.83
N GLY A 384 -48.26 -23.23 -41.73
CA GLY A 384 -48.37 -21.77 -41.60
C GLY A 384 -47.62 -21.19 -40.40
N LEU A 385 -46.68 -21.92 -39.79
CA LEU A 385 -45.93 -21.45 -38.63
C LEU A 385 -44.99 -20.32 -39.05
N LYS A 386 -45.06 -19.18 -38.36
CA LYS A 386 -44.07 -18.10 -38.41
C LYS A 386 -43.92 -17.49 -37.02
N LYS A 387 -42.83 -17.78 -36.31
CA LYS A 387 -42.66 -17.37 -34.92
C LYS A 387 -41.21 -17.04 -34.60
N SER A 388 -40.97 -15.88 -33.99
CA SER A 388 -39.66 -15.50 -33.45
C SER A 388 -39.48 -16.03 -32.03
N LEU A 389 -38.35 -16.66 -31.74
CA LEU A 389 -38.04 -17.26 -30.44
C LEU A 389 -36.60 -16.98 -30.04
N GLN A 390 -36.39 -16.71 -28.75
CA GLN A 390 -35.06 -16.64 -28.19
C GLN A 390 -34.53 -18.05 -27.91
N VAL A 391 -33.42 -18.40 -28.54
CA VAL A 391 -32.78 -19.72 -28.42
C VAL A 391 -31.39 -19.58 -27.82
N LYS A 392 -31.03 -20.50 -26.92
CA LYS A 392 -29.66 -20.64 -26.41
C LYS A 392 -28.78 -21.18 -27.52
N LEU A 393 -27.61 -20.56 -27.75
CA LEU A 393 -26.69 -20.99 -28.80
C LEU A 393 -26.09 -22.39 -28.54
N THR A 394 -26.09 -22.85 -27.29
CA THR A 394 -25.69 -24.21 -26.91
C THR A 394 -26.72 -25.30 -27.26
N LEU A 395 -27.93 -24.94 -27.71
CA LEU A 395 -28.94 -25.92 -28.12
C LEU A 395 -28.46 -26.68 -29.36
N THR A 396 -28.76 -27.98 -29.39
CA THR A 396 -28.52 -28.83 -30.57
C THR A 396 -29.66 -28.69 -31.57
N MET A 397 -29.37 -29.02 -32.83
CA MET A 397 -30.38 -29.08 -33.88
C MET A 397 -31.52 -30.05 -33.56
N GLN A 398 -31.24 -31.17 -32.90
CA GLN A 398 -32.28 -32.11 -32.47
C GLN A 398 -33.23 -31.46 -31.46
N SER A 399 -32.70 -30.76 -30.45
CA SER A 399 -33.54 -30.05 -29.49
C SER A 399 -34.35 -28.92 -30.14
N LEU A 400 -33.81 -28.26 -31.16
CA LEU A 400 -34.57 -27.29 -31.95
C LEU A 400 -35.71 -27.95 -32.73
N LYS A 401 -35.47 -29.13 -33.35
CA LYS A 401 -36.52 -29.92 -34.00
C LYS A 401 -37.61 -30.38 -33.03
N THR A 402 -37.25 -30.80 -31.81
CA THR A 402 -38.23 -31.17 -30.78
C THR A 402 -39.09 -29.97 -30.35
N LYS A 403 -38.50 -28.77 -30.26
CA LYS A 403 -39.27 -27.54 -30.02
C LYS A 403 -40.19 -27.22 -31.20
N ALA A 404 -39.71 -27.40 -32.43
CA ALA A 404 -40.53 -27.20 -33.62
C ALA A 404 -41.65 -28.25 -33.74
N GLU A 405 -41.43 -29.50 -33.30
CA GLU A 405 -42.44 -30.57 -33.25
C GLU A 405 -43.62 -30.17 -32.37
N GLN A 406 -43.36 -29.56 -31.21
CA GLN A 406 -44.42 -29.01 -30.35
C GLN A 406 -45.23 -27.88 -31.00
N LEU A 407 -44.62 -27.14 -31.94
CA LEU A 407 -45.25 -25.98 -32.59
C LEU A 407 -45.92 -26.30 -33.94
N THR A 408 -45.45 -27.33 -34.63
CA THR A 408 -45.90 -27.71 -35.99
C THR A 408 -46.70 -29.01 -35.99
N GLY A 409 -46.55 -29.88 -34.98
CA GLY A 409 -47.13 -31.22 -34.97
C GLY A 409 -46.43 -32.22 -35.91
N ILE A 410 -45.40 -31.80 -36.64
CA ILE A 410 -44.58 -32.68 -37.48
C ILE A 410 -43.55 -33.38 -36.58
N SER A 411 -43.36 -34.70 -36.74
CA SER A 411 -42.37 -35.41 -35.91
C SER A 411 -40.94 -34.96 -36.21
N SER A 412 -40.11 -34.72 -35.19
CA SER A 412 -38.71 -34.29 -35.32
C SER A 412 -37.86 -35.20 -36.22
N ASN A 413 -38.15 -36.51 -36.25
CA ASN A 413 -37.46 -37.48 -37.13
C ASN A 413 -37.86 -37.34 -38.61
N SER A 414 -39.06 -36.83 -38.86
CA SER A 414 -39.64 -36.58 -40.17
C SER A 414 -39.45 -35.14 -40.65
N MET A 415 -38.68 -34.31 -39.93
CA MET A 415 -38.38 -32.93 -40.33
C MET A 415 -37.06 -32.77 -41.08
N ARG A 416 -37.11 -32.02 -42.18
CA ARG A 416 -35.97 -31.33 -42.80
C ARG A 416 -35.92 -29.90 -42.30
N VAL A 417 -34.71 -29.38 -42.05
CA VAL A 417 -34.51 -28.03 -41.53
C VAL A 417 -33.50 -27.32 -42.42
N PHE A 418 -33.90 -26.16 -42.93
CA PHE A 418 -33.04 -25.27 -43.69
C PHE A 418 -32.70 -24.06 -42.82
N TYR A 419 -31.44 -23.65 -42.85
CA TYR A 419 -30.97 -22.45 -42.16
C TYR A 419 -30.69 -21.34 -43.17
N ILE A 420 -31.17 -20.15 -42.84
CA ILE A 420 -31.12 -18.95 -43.66
C ILE A 420 -30.57 -17.84 -42.76
N ALA A 421 -29.34 -17.39 -43.03
CA ALA A 421 -28.74 -16.28 -42.29
C ALA A 421 -29.45 -14.96 -42.60
N ARG A 422 -29.43 -14.00 -41.68
CA ARG A 422 -30.09 -12.69 -41.86
C ARG A 422 -29.63 -11.93 -43.11
N ASN A 423 -28.37 -12.11 -43.52
CA ASN A 423 -27.76 -11.46 -44.68
C ASN A 423 -27.93 -12.27 -45.97
N PHE A 424 -28.93 -13.15 -46.05
CA PHE A 424 -29.22 -13.97 -47.23
C PHE A 424 -29.48 -13.05 -48.44
N LEU A 425 -28.61 -13.14 -49.45
CA LEU A 425 -28.75 -12.39 -50.70
C LEU A 425 -29.70 -13.14 -51.63
N ASN A 426 -30.48 -12.42 -52.44
CA ASN A 426 -31.38 -13.03 -53.42
C ASN A 426 -30.57 -13.89 -54.41
N GLY A 427 -30.63 -15.22 -54.26
CA GLY A 427 -29.94 -16.20 -55.11
C GLY A 427 -29.12 -17.26 -54.36
N ASP A 428 -28.86 -17.07 -53.07
CA ASP A 428 -28.19 -18.11 -52.26
C ASP A 428 -29.11 -19.31 -52.02
N MET A 429 -28.54 -20.51 -51.91
CA MET A 429 -29.30 -21.73 -51.60
C MET A 429 -29.39 -21.91 -50.07
N PRO A 430 -30.59 -22.14 -49.50
CA PRO A 430 -30.73 -22.42 -48.07
C PRO A 430 -29.88 -23.61 -47.62
N ILE A 431 -29.21 -23.49 -46.47
CA ILE A 431 -28.31 -24.55 -45.98
C ILE A 431 -29.14 -25.65 -45.33
N LEU A 432 -29.16 -26.84 -45.94
CA LEU A 432 -29.81 -28.01 -45.36
C LEU A 432 -29.01 -28.55 -44.17
N LEU A 433 -29.64 -28.60 -42.99
CA LEU A 433 -29.02 -29.05 -41.76
C LEU A 433 -29.25 -30.55 -41.52
N ASN A 434 -28.23 -31.35 -41.80
CA ASN A 434 -28.27 -32.82 -41.72
C ASN A 434 -27.68 -33.43 -40.42
N HIS A 435 -27.07 -32.61 -39.56
CA HIS A 435 -26.40 -33.09 -38.35
C HIS A 435 -27.20 -32.74 -37.09
N PRO A 436 -27.94 -33.69 -36.50
CA PRO A 436 -28.82 -33.42 -35.35
C PRO A 436 -28.06 -33.02 -34.06
N GLN A 437 -26.78 -33.37 -33.96
CA GLN A 437 -25.94 -33.09 -32.79
C GLN A 437 -25.17 -31.76 -32.87
N LYS A 438 -25.18 -31.07 -34.02
CA LYS A 438 -24.52 -29.74 -34.13
C LYS A 438 -25.28 -28.72 -33.28
N THR A 439 -24.53 -27.88 -32.56
CA THR A 439 -25.09 -26.77 -31.78
C THR A 439 -25.32 -25.55 -32.66
N LEU A 440 -26.24 -24.68 -32.27
CA LEU A 440 -26.48 -23.41 -32.97
C LEU A 440 -25.25 -22.49 -32.96
N GLN A 441 -24.43 -22.57 -31.91
CA GLN A 441 -23.15 -21.85 -31.82
C GLN A 441 -22.18 -22.26 -32.94
N SER A 442 -22.12 -23.55 -33.29
CA SER A 442 -21.27 -24.06 -34.39
C SER A 442 -21.75 -23.64 -35.78
N LEU A 443 -22.97 -23.11 -35.88
CA LEU A 443 -23.58 -22.61 -37.11
C LEU A 443 -23.49 -21.07 -37.21
N HIS A 444 -22.80 -20.40 -36.27
CA HIS A 444 -22.66 -18.94 -36.19
C HIS A 444 -24.00 -18.18 -36.17
N VAL A 445 -25.02 -18.79 -35.56
CA VAL A 445 -26.38 -18.23 -35.50
C VAL A 445 -26.39 -16.89 -34.77
N SER A 446 -27.02 -15.90 -35.40
CA SER A 446 -27.12 -14.51 -34.95
C SER A 446 -28.57 -14.03 -34.88
N ASP A 447 -28.79 -12.86 -34.28
CA ASP A 447 -30.12 -12.27 -34.13
C ASP A 447 -30.74 -11.91 -35.49
N GLY A 448 -31.90 -12.50 -35.78
CA GLY A 448 -32.67 -12.34 -37.01
C GLY A 448 -32.45 -13.43 -38.06
N ASP A 449 -31.69 -14.48 -37.74
CA ASP A 449 -31.57 -15.66 -38.61
C ASP A 449 -32.86 -16.50 -38.60
N ARG A 450 -33.09 -17.24 -39.68
CA ARG A 450 -34.32 -18.00 -39.91
C ARG A 450 -34.05 -19.50 -40.09
N PHE A 451 -34.89 -20.32 -39.47
CA PHE A 451 -34.94 -21.77 -39.63
C PHE A 451 -36.27 -22.19 -40.26
N GLU A 452 -36.20 -22.84 -41.41
CA GLU A 452 -37.36 -23.34 -42.14
C GLU A 452 -37.52 -24.85 -41.97
N PHE A 453 -38.68 -25.28 -41.48
CA PHE A 453 -39.02 -26.67 -41.22
C PHE A 453 -39.96 -27.19 -42.31
N GLN A 454 -39.64 -28.36 -42.86
CA GLN A 454 -40.44 -29.04 -43.88
C GLN A 454 -40.57 -30.53 -43.55
N SER A 455 -41.69 -31.16 -43.91
CA SER A 455 -41.86 -32.61 -43.74
C SER A 455 -41.06 -33.40 -44.77
N LYS A 456 -40.61 -34.59 -44.38
CA LYS A 456 -40.07 -35.61 -45.29
C LYS A 456 -41.25 -36.31 -45.95
N ILE A 457 -41.41 -36.16 -47.26
CA ILE A 457 -42.44 -36.85 -48.03
C ILE A 457 -42.20 -38.37 -47.87
N SER A 458 -43.12 -39.06 -47.19
CA SER A 458 -43.14 -40.52 -47.12
C SER A 458 -43.88 -41.05 -48.34
N VAL A 459 -43.16 -41.63 -49.31
CA VAL A 459 -43.78 -42.41 -50.38
C VAL A 459 -44.29 -43.72 -49.76
N ARG A 460 -45.57 -43.77 -49.38
CA ARG A 460 -46.25 -45.03 -49.02
C ARG A 460 -46.38 -45.90 -50.28
N ASN A 461 -45.57 -46.93 -50.37
CA ASN A 461 -45.68 -47.97 -51.39
C ASN A 461 -46.89 -48.87 -51.06
N THR A 462 -48.02 -48.68 -51.75
CA THR A 462 -49.17 -49.59 -51.68
C THR A 462 -48.84 -50.89 -52.41
N ARG A 463 -48.47 -51.95 -51.66
CA ARG A 463 -48.45 -53.31 -52.21
C ARG A 463 -49.88 -53.85 -52.26
N SER A 464 -50.38 -54.04 -53.48
CA SER A 464 -51.62 -54.75 -53.81
C SER A 464 -51.62 -56.19 -53.30
N SER A 465 -52.68 -56.59 -52.62
CA SER A 465 -52.97 -57.97 -52.24
C SER A 465 -53.24 -58.83 -53.48
N VAL A 466 -52.37 -59.80 -53.75
CA VAL A 466 -52.60 -60.88 -54.72
C VAL A 466 -53.34 -62.01 -54.00
N THR A 467 -54.55 -62.29 -54.48
CA THR A 467 -55.34 -63.48 -54.18
C THR A 467 -54.59 -64.75 -54.62
N LYS A 468 -54.46 -65.73 -53.72
CA LYS A 468 -54.17 -67.12 -54.07
C LYS A 468 -55.27 -68.03 -53.54
N THR A 469 -56.11 -68.49 -54.45
CA THR A 469 -56.98 -69.65 -54.31
C THR A 469 -56.13 -70.92 -54.41
N VAL A 470 -56.29 -71.89 -53.50
CA VAL A 470 -55.95 -73.30 -53.74
C VAL A 470 -56.97 -74.18 -53.02
N LYS A 471 -57.73 -74.93 -53.84
CA LYS A 471 -58.58 -76.11 -53.61
C LYS A 471 -59.58 -76.11 -52.46
#